data_AF-A0A9E6JQY1-F1
#
_entry.id   AF-A0A9E6JQY1-F1
#
_cell.length_a   1.000
_cell.length_b   1.000
_cell.length_c   1.000
_cell.angle_alpha   90.00
_cell.angle_beta   90.00
_cell.angle_gamma   90.00
#
_symmetry.space_group_name_H-M   'P 1'
#
loop_
_entity.id
_entity.type
_entity.pdbx_description
1 polymer ?
#
loop_
_entity_poly.entity_id
_entity_poly.type
_entity_poly.pdbx_seq_one_letter_code
_entity_poly.pdbx_strand_id
1 'polypeptide(L)'
;MNKPFSWRIFISFGLCIAFIILLVSGVILYIAPSGKPASGVAFRLIGLTKPEWQNQHIIFGFAFSVIALFHLLVINWKAFVSYLKAKASEGFKSPVEFFVIVLLTVLFGLGTYYKIQPFSSILEFGKSVSKTLAPQGVKQPGMDQGAGGAVKGSKE
;
A
#
# COMPACT_ATOMS: atom_id res chain seq x y z
N MET A 1 12.75 -41.60 0.85
CA MET A 1 13.32 -40.44 1.58
C MET A 1 12.25 -39.37 1.68
N ASN A 2 11.51 -39.33 2.80
CA ASN A 2 10.50 -38.29 3.03
C ASN A 2 11.24 -36.97 3.25
N LYS A 3 11.11 -36.00 2.35
CA LYS A 3 11.66 -34.66 2.58
C LYS A 3 10.85 -34.04 3.71
N PRO A 4 11.44 -33.75 4.89
CA PRO A 4 10.67 -33.35 6.07
C PRO A 4 10.07 -31.94 5.94
N PHE A 5 10.63 -31.10 5.06
CA PHE A 5 10.18 -29.72 4.88
C PHE A 5 10.54 -29.21 3.49
N SER A 6 9.57 -28.65 2.76
CA SER A 6 9.81 -28.01 1.46
C SER A 6 9.84 -26.50 1.65
N TRP A 7 11.05 -25.95 1.69
CA TRP A 7 11.28 -24.50 1.79
C TRP A 7 10.57 -23.70 0.70
N ARG A 8 10.40 -24.26 -0.50
CA ARG A 8 9.68 -23.62 -1.62
C ARG A 8 8.19 -23.48 -1.33
N ILE A 9 7.58 -24.52 -0.76
CA ILE A 9 6.15 -24.50 -0.40
C ILE A 9 5.95 -23.54 0.78
N PHE A 10 6.82 -23.60 1.78
CA PHE A 10 6.76 -22.71 2.93
C PHE A 10 6.82 -21.23 2.54
N ILE A 11 7.79 -20.84 1.71
CA ILE A 11 7.92 -19.44 1.25
C ILE A 11 6.69 -19.03 0.42
N SER A 12 6.26 -19.85 -0.54
CA SER A 12 5.17 -19.47 -1.45
C SER A 12 3.82 -19.38 -0.74
N PHE A 13 3.52 -20.36 0.11
CA PHE A 13 2.29 -20.37 0.90
C PHE A 13 2.32 -19.33 2.01
N GLY A 14 3.48 -19.12 2.64
CA GLY A 14 3.71 -18.05 3.61
C GLY A 14 3.49 -16.65 3.02
N LEU A 15 3.99 -16.39 1.80
CA LEU A 15 3.71 -15.15 1.07
C LEU A 15 2.24 -14.97 0.75
N CYS A 16 1.56 -16.04 0.33
CA CYS A 16 0.12 -16.00 0.04
C CYS A 16 -0.69 -15.64 1.29
N ILE A 17 -0.41 -16.28 2.43
CA ILE A 17 -1.08 -15.97 3.69
C ILE A 17 -0.77 -14.54 4.14
N ALA A 18 0.49 -14.13 4.10
CA ALA A 18 0.89 -12.78 4.48
C ALA A 18 0.23 -11.72 3.58
N PHE A 19 0.10 -11.98 2.28
CA PHE A 19 -0.63 -11.14 1.35
C PHE A 19 -2.11 -11.01 1.73
N ILE A 20 -2.79 -12.10 2.08
CA ILE A 20 -4.19 -12.05 2.52
C ILE A 20 -4.32 -11.21 3.79
N ILE A 21 -3.43 -11.38 4.77
CA ILE A 21 -3.45 -10.60 6.01
C ILE A 21 -3.22 -9.11 5.71
N LEU A 22 -2.29 -8.79 4.80
CA LEU A 22 -2.03 -7.41 4.36
C LEU A 22 -3.21 -6.79 3.62
N LEU A 23 -3.87 -7.56 2.76
CA LEU A 23 -5.06 -7.12 2.04
C LEU A 23 -6.19 -6.79 3.03
N VAL A 24 -6.50 -7.72 3.94
CA VAL A 24 -7.55 -7.54 4.94
C VAL A 24 -7.24 -6.34 5.84
N SER A 25 -6.03 -6.29 6.41
CA SER A 25 -5.63 -5.17 7.27
C SER A 25 -5.56 -3.84 6.52
N GLY A 26 -5.15 -3.83 5.25
CA GLY A 26 -5.15 -2.64 4.40
C GLY A 26 -6.57 -2.12 4.13
N VAL A 27 -7.51 -3.00 3.80
CA VAL A 27 -8.94 -2.65 3.65
C VAL A 27 -9.52 -2.11 4.94
N ILE A 28 -9.22 -2.74 6.08
CA ILE A 28 -9.66 -2.27 7.39
C ILE A 28 -9.11 -0.88 7.69
N LEU A 29 -7.82 -0.64 7.48
CA LEU A 29 -7.19 0.67 7.71
C LEU A 29 -7.72 1.74 6.76
N TYR A 30 -8.09 1.36 5.55
CA TYR A 30 -8.68 2.24 4.54
C TYR A 30 -10.07 2.75 4.95
N ILE A 31 -10.91 1.88 5.55
CA ILE A 31 -12.25 2.26 6.02
C ILE A 31 -12.26 2.76 7.47
N ALA A 32 -11.21 2.48 8.26
CA ALA A 32 -11.21 2.79 9.68
C ALA A 32 -11.18 4.31 9.93
N PRO A 33 -12.07 4.85 10.78
CA PRO A 33 -12.10 6.27 11.10
C PRO A 33 -10.77 6.78 11.66
N SER A 34 -10.30 7.88 11.07
CA SER A 34 -9.15 8.64 11.58
C SER A 34 -9.66 9.73 12.52
N GLY A 35 -9.30 9.66 13.80
CA GLY A 35 -9.62 10.71 14.77
C GLY A 35 -9.66 10.19 16.20
N LYS A 36 -9.46 11.10 17.16
CA LYS A 36 -9.64 10.79 18.58
C LYS A 36 -11.15 10.70 18.86
N PRO A 37 -11.65 9.62 19.47
CA PRO A 37 -13.04 9.55 19.90
C PRO A 37 -13.35 10.69 20.88
N ALA A 38 -14.39 11.48 20.63
CA ALA A 38 -14.84 12.51 21.58
C ALA A 38 -15.68 11.91 22.72
N SER A 39 -16.45 10.85 22.41
CA SER A 39 -16.92 9.89 23.39
C SER A 39 -15.80 8.86 23.55
N GLY A 40 -15.33 8.54 24.75
CA GLY A 40 -14.14 7.68 24.99
C GLY A 40 -14.19 6.23 24.44
N VAL A 41 -15.10 5.92 23.52
CA VAL A 41 -15.27 4.63 22.84
C VAL A 41 -14.41 4.60 21.58
N ALA A 42 -13.35 3.81 21.59
CA ALA A 42 -12.51 3.58 20.42
C ALA A 42 -13.24 2.75 19.35
N PHE A 43 -12.99 3.07 18.08
CA PHE A 43 -13.40 2.22 16.96
C PHE A 43 -12.72 0.85 17.09
N ARG A 44 -13.53 -0.20 17.10
CA ARG A 44 -13.09 -1.61 17.14
C ARG A 44 -13.70 -2.35 15.98
N LEU A 45 -12.89 -3.13 15.28
CA LEU A 45 -13.34 -4.02 14.21
C LEU A 45 -12.69 -5.39 14.44
N ILE A 46 -13.51 -6.44 14.55
CA ILE A 46 -13.07 -7.81 14.88
C ILE A 46 -12.23 -7.81 16.18
N GLY A 47 -12.71 -7.10 17.21
CA GLY A 47 -12.09 -7.03 18.53
C GLY A 47 -10.88 -6.09 18.66
N LEU A 48 -10.22 -5.75 17.55
CA LEU A 48 -9.02 -4.91 17.51
C LEU A 48 -9.35 -3.44 17.21
N THR A 49 -8.59 -2.55 17.81
CA THR A 49 -8.61 -1.10 17.57
C THR A 49 -7.82 -0.75 16.29
N LYS A 50 -8.06 0.44 15.73
CA LYS A 50 -7.34 0.92 14.54
C LYS A 50 -5.80 0.88 14.69
N PRO A 51 -5.20 1.34 15.82
CA PRO A 51 -3.75 1.22 16.03
C PRO A 51 -3.26 -0.23 16.06
N GLU A 52 -4.02 -1.15 16.63
CA GLU A 52 -3.65 -2.57 16.66
C GLU A 52 -3.68 -3.18 15.25
N TRP A 53 -4.68 -2.83 14.43
CA TRP A 53 -4.70 -3.20 13.01
C TRP A 53 -3.51 -2.61 12.24
N GLN A 54 -3.11 -1.37 12.56
CA GLN A 54 -1.94 -0.73 11.97
C GLN A 54 -0.66 -1.48 12.34
N ASN A 55 -0.51 -1.88 13.61
CA ASN A 55 0.63 -2.68 14.06
C ASN A 55 0.69 -4.03 13.33
N GLN A 56 -0.46 -4.71 13.20
CA GLN A 56 -0.56 -5.95 12.45
C GLN A 56 -0.14 -5.76 10.98
N HIS A 57 -0.65 -4.72 10.32
CA HIS A 57 -0.29 -4.42 8.93
C HIS A 57 1.21 -4.15 8.76
N ILE A 58 1.81 -3.38 9.66
CA ILE A 58 3.24 -3.05 9.61
C ILE A 58 4.10 -4.30 9.79
N ILE A 59 3.83 -5.11 10.82
CA ILE A 59 4.64 -6.30 11.12
C ILE A 59 4.52 -7.35 10.00
N PHE A 60 3.30 -7.61 9.51
CA PHE A 60 3.10 -8.53 8.40
C PHE A 60 3.64 -7.97 7.08
N GLY A 61 3.64 -6.65 6.90
CA GLY A 61 4.22 -5.97 5.73
C GLY A 61 5.73 -6.10 5.70
N PHE A 62 6.37 -5.92 6.85
CA PHE A 62 7.79 -6.16 7.01
C PHE A 62 8.15 -7.62 6.76
N ALA A 63 7.43 -8.56 7.38
CA ALA A 63 7.65 -10.00 7.18
C ALA A 63 7.43 -10.41 5.71
N PHE A 64 6.36 -9.93 5.07
CA PHE A 64 6.10 -10.17 3.65
C PHE A 64 7.24 -9.64 2.78
N SER A 65 7.73 -8.43 3.04
CA SER A 65 8.84 -7.84 2.28
C SER A 65 10.12 -8.67 2.41
N VAL A 66 10.46 -9.08 3.63
CA VAL A 66 11.63 -9.95 3.88
C VAL A 66 11.49 -11.29 3.16
N ILE A 67 10.34 -11.97 3.31
CA ILE A 67 10.10 -13.27 2.66
C ILE A 67 10.05 -13.12 1.13
N ALA A 68 9.52 -12.02 0.61
CA ALA A 68 9.45 -11.76 -0.83
C ALA A 68 10.85 -11.53 -1.42
N LEU A 69 11.71 -10.81 -0.70
CA LEU A 69 13.13 -10.70 -1.05
C LEU A 69 13.79 -12.08 -1.05
N PHE A 70 13.61 -12.88 0.01
CA PHE A 70 14.13 -14.26 0.04
C PHE A 70 13.55 -15.14 -1.06
N HIS A 71 12.27 -15.02 -1.41
CA HIS A 71 11.65 -15.74 -2.51
C HIS A 71 12.38 -15.45 -3.83
N LEU A 72 12.67 -14.18 -4.08
CA LEU A 72 13.43 -13.74 -5.25
C LEU A 72 14.88 -14.27 -5.21
N LEU A 73 15.56 -14.15 -4.07
CA LEU A 73 16.95 -14.60 -3.87
C LEU A 73 17.13 -16.13 -3.91
N VAL A 74 16.16 -16.92 -3.46
CA VAL A 74 16.29 -18.37 -3.31
C VAL A 74 15.72 -19.12 -4.51
N ILE A 75 14.58 -18.68 -5.03
CA ILE A 75 13.87 -19.41 -6.09
C ILE A 75 14.30 -18.93 -7.47
N ASN A 76 14.50 -17.63 -7.65
CA ASN A 76 14.65 -17.01 -8.96
C ASN A 76 15.96 -16.22 -9.16
N TRP A 77 16.90 -16.22 -8.21
CA TRP A 77 18.11 -15.37 -8.29
C TRP A 77 18.97 -15.62 -9.52
N LYS A 78 19.21 -16.88 -9.89
CA LYS A 78 19.98 -17.20 -11.10
C LYS A 78 19.29 -16.68 -12.36
N ALA A 79 17.95 -16.83 -12.44
CA ALA A 79 17.18 -16.33 -13.57
C ALA A 79 17.14 -14.79 -13.59
N PHE A 80 16.98 -14.16 -12.42
CA PHE A 80 16.94 -12.70 -12.27
C PHE A 80 18.28 -12.04 -12.60
N VAL A 81 19.40 -12.57 -12.09
CA VAL A 81 20.75 -12.05 -12.40
C VAL A 81 21.11 -12.34 -13.85
N SER A 82 20.76 -13.51 -14.39
CA SER A 82 20.95 -13.79 -15.82
C SER A 82 20.17 -12.81 -16.68
N TYR A 83 18.91 -12.53 -16.34
CA TYR A 83 18.07 -11.56 -17.03
C TYR A 83 18.64 -10.15 -16.95
N LEU A 84 19.07 -9.70 -15.77
CA LEU A 84 19.70 -8.39 -15.58
C LEU A 84 21.01 -8.28 -16.36
N LYS A 85 21.87 -9.30 -16.29
CA LYS A 85 23.16 -9.32 -16.99
C LYS A 85 22.97 -9.33 -18.51
N ALA A 86 22.05 -10.15 -19.01
CA ALA A 86 21.71 -10.21 -20.43
C ALA A 86 21.16 -8.87 -20.93
N LYS A 87 20.24 -8.24 -20.17
CA LYS A 87 19.70 -6.90 -20.53
C LYS A 87 20.73 -5.77 -20.38
N ALA A 88 21.70 -5.91 -19.46
CA ALA A 88 22.81 -4.96 -19.31
C ALA A 88 23.85 -5.09 -20.43
N SER A 89 24.11 -6.29 -20.93
CA SER A 89 25.10 -6.53 -22.01
C SER A 89 24.52 -6.40 -23.42
N GLU A 90 23.26 -6.78 -23.64
CA GLU A 90 22.60 -6.73 -24.96
C GLU A 90 21.76 -5.46 -25.18
N GLY A 91 21.67 -4.60 -24.15
CA GLY A 91 20.74 -3.47 -24.14
C GLY A 91 19.27 -3.91 -23.92
N PHE A 92 18.41 -2.95 -23.57
CA PHE A 92 16.98 -3.22 -23.40
C PHE A 92 16.33 -3.54 -24.75
N LYS A 93 16.10 -4.83 -25.06
CA LYS A 93 15.29 -5.25 -26.22
C LYS A 93 13.83 -4.77 -26.20
N SER A 94 13.35 -4.29 -25.05
CA SER A 94 11.97 -3.79 -24.84
C SER A 94 11.98 -2.45 -24.07
N PRO A 95 12.55 -1.37 -24.65
CA PRO A 95 12.61 -0.07 -23.97
C PRO A 95 11.21 0.49 -23.66
N VAL A 96 10.21 0.09 -24.46
CA VAL A 96 8.81 0.45 -24.27
C VAL A 96 8.26 -0.08 -22.94
N GLU A 97 8.53 -1.34 -22.58
CA GLU A 97 8.04 -1.92 -21.31
C GLU A 97 8.60 -1.18 -20.11
N PHE A 98 9.90 -0.89 -20.12
CA PHE A 98 10.55 -0.11 -19.07
C PHE A 98 9.98 1.31 -18.99
N PHE A 99 9.80 1.97 -20.15
CA PHE A 99 9.19 3.29 -20.21
C PHE A 99 7.77 3.28 -19.66
N VAL A 100 6.96 2.27 -20.00
CA VAL A 100 5.59 2.10 -19.48
C VAL A 100 5.60 1.91 -17.97
N ILE A 101 6.51 1.11 -17.41
CA ILE A 101 6.64 0.92 -15.95
C ILE A 101 6.98 2.24 -15.26
N VAL A 102 7.97 2.98 -15.79
CA VAL A 102 8.36 4.29 -15.25
C VAL A 102 7.22 5.29 -15.36
N LEU A 103 6.58 5.37 -16.52
CA LEU A 103 5.46 6.27 -16.77
C LEU A 103 4.30 5.97 -15.83
N LEU A 104 3.90 4.70 -15.68
CA LEU A 104 2.84 4.30 -14.75
C LEU A 104 3.22 4.63 -13.30
N THR A 105 4.47 4.41 -12.90
CA THR A 105 4.94 4.76 -11.55
C THR A 105 4.80 6.26 -11.28
N VAL A 106 5.24 7.08 -12.25
CA VAL A 106 5.11 8.55 -12.17
C VAL A 106 3.64 8.97 -12.20
N LEU A 107 2.81 8.38 -13.07
CA LEU A 107 1.38 8.68 -13.17
C LEU A 107 0.64 8.39 -11.86
N PHE A 108 0.89 7.24 -11.24
CA PHE A 108 0.25 6.87 -9.98
C PHE A 108 0.74 7.75 -8.83
N GLY A 109 2.05 8.01 -8.76
CA GLY A 109 2.64 8.87 -7.73
C GLY A 109 2.15 10.31 -7.82
N LEU A 110 2.29 10.94 -8.99
CA LEU A 110 1.85 12.32 -9.23
C LEU A 110 0.32 12.43 -9.22
N GLY A 111 -0.40 11.48 -9.81
CA GLY A 111 -1.85 11.47 -9.84
C GLY A 111 -2.46 11.40 -8.43
N THR A 112 -1.87 10.58 -7.55
CA THR A 112 -2.28 10.52 -6.14
C THR A 112 -1.91 11.82 -5.40
N TYR A 113 -0.69 12.35 -5.61
CA TYR A 113 -0.21 13.57 -4.95
C TYR A 113 -1.05 14.81 -5.33
N TYR A 114 -1.33 15.00 -6.63
CA TYR A 114 -2.13 16.11 -7.14
C TYR A 114 -3.65 15.86 -7.07
N LYS A 115 -4.10 14.73 -6.48
CA LYS A 115 -5.53 14.38 -6.31
C LYS A 115 -6.29 14.34 -7.65
N ILE A 116 -5.64 13.88 -8.72
CA ILE A 116 -6.23 13.79 -10.06
C ILE A 116 -7.19 12.59 -10.11
N GLN A 117 -8.27 12.68 -10.89
CA GLN A 117 -9.17 11.56 -11.15
C GLN A 117 -8.44 10.45 -11.93
N PRO A 118 -8.65 9.15 -11.63
CA PRO A 118 -9.64 8.58 -10.69
C PRO A 118 -9.13 8.41 -9.24
N PHE A 119 -7.89 8.77 -8.94
CA PHE A 119 -7.27 8.53 -7.63
C PHE A 119 -8.00 9.25 -6.49
N SER A 120 -8.44 10.50 -6.72
CA SER A 120 -9.21 11.25 -5.72
C SER A 120 -10.56 10.60 -5.39
N SER A 121 -11.29 10.07 -6.37
CA SER A 121 -12.56 9.37 -6.15
C SER A 121 -12.42 8.17 -5.23
N ILE A 122 -11.34 7.38 -5.40
CA ILE A 122 -11.04 6.26 -4.52
C ILE A 122 -10.84 6.80 -3.09
N LEU A 123 -9.92 7.74 -2.90
CA LEU A 123 -9.63 8.29 -1.56
C LEU A 123 -10.87 8.91 -0.88
N GLU A 124 -11.73 9.59 -1.62
CA GLU A 124 -12.98 10.17 -1.11
C GLU A 124 -14.04 9.12 -0.74
N PHE A 125 -14.12 8.02 -1.49
CA PHE A 125 -14.96 6.88 -1.12
C PHE A 125 -14.54 6.30 0.23
N GLY A 126 -13.23 6.07 0.45
CA GLY A 126 -12.71 5.60 1.73
C GLY A 126 -13.08 6.54 2.88
N LYS A 127 -12.96 7.87 2.67
CA LYS A 127 -13.37 8.88 3.65
C LYS A 127 -14.87 8.84 3.95
N SER A 128 -15.70 8.65 2.93
CA SER A 128 -17.17 8.61 3.07
C SER A 128 -17.60 7.41 3.91
N VAL A 129 -17.05 6.22 3.62
CA VAL A 129 -17.27 5.01 4.42
C VAL A 129 -16.73 5.19 5.84
N SER A 130 -15.56 5.79 5.98
CA SER A 130 -14.97 6.08 7.28
C SER A 130 -15.85 7.01 8.13
N LYS A 131 -16.52 8.00 7.53
CA LYS A 131 -17.42 8.92 8.21
C LYS A 131 -18.68 8.22 8.72
N THR A 132 -19.23 7.27 7.94
CA THR A 132 -20.42 6.51 8.37
C THR A 132 -20.10 5.51 9.47
N LEU A 133 -18.87 4.99 9.53
CA LEU A 133 -18.39 4.08 10.56
C LEU A 133 -17.87 4.77 11.83
N ALA A 134 -17.72 6.09 11.80
CA ALA A 134 -17.20 6.85 12.94
C ALA A 134 -18.21 6.90 14.10
N PRO A 135 -17.78 6.64 15.35
CA PRO A 135 -18.61 6.93 16.52
C PRO A 135 -19.04 8.41 16.55
N GLN A 136 -20.26 8.68 17.04
CA GLN A 136 -20.80 10.04 17.14
C GLN A 136 -19.85 10.94 17.94
N GLY A 137 -19.44 12.07 17.33
CA GLY A 137 -18.56 13.07 17.93
C GLY A 137 -17.08 13.02 17.54
N VAL A 138 -16.62 12.06 16.73
CA VAL A 138 -15.21 12.03 16.28
C VAL A 138 -14.95 13.19 15.31
N LYS A 139 -14.19 14.21 15.77
CA LYS A 139 -13.61 15.22 14.88
C LYS A 139 -12.45 14.58 14.11
N GLN A 140 -12.63 14.40 12.81
CA GLN A 140 -11.55 13.96 11.92
C GLN A 140 -10.49 15.08 11.84
N PRO A 141 -9.20 14.81 12.16
CA PRO A 141 -8.16 15.81 12.03
C PRO A 141 -7.82 16.00 10.54
N GLY A 142 -7.90 17.26 10.08
CA GLY A 142 -7.45 17.67 8.74
C GLY A 142 -8.58 17.98 7.76
N MET A 143 -9.41 18.97 8.09
CA MET A 143 -10.43 19.55 7.21
C MET A 143 -9.92 20.83 6.54
N ASP A 144 -8.68 20.81 6.02
CA ASP A 144 -8.16 21.91 5.19
C ASP A 144 -7.05 21.41 4.25
N GLN A 145 -7.42 20.67 3.21
CA GLN A 145 -6.63 20.63 1.97
C GLN A 145 -7.58 20.31 0.81
N GLY A 146 -8.33 21.31 0.38
CA GLY A 146 -9.14 21.25 -0.82
C GLY A 146 -9.64 22.62 -1.24
N ALA A 147 -9.04 23.14 -2.33
CA ALA A 147 -9.55 24.16 -3.25
C ALA A 147 -9.30 25.65 -2.92
N GLY A 148 -8.78 26.37 -3.93
CA GLY A 148 -8.97 27.81 -4.08
C GLY A 148 -7.67 28.61 -4.27
N GLY A 149 -7.30 28.89 -5.52
CA GLY A 149 -6.15 29.72 -5.84
C GLY A 149 -6.24 31.16 -5.35
N ALA A 150 -5.07 31.77 -5.18
CA ALA A 150 -4.86 33.20 -5.37
C ALA A 150 -3.38 33.43 -5.65
N VAL A 151 -3.00 33.37 -6.93
CA VAL A 151 -1.91 34.21 -7.45
C VAL A 151 -2.36 35.64 -7.18
N LYS A 152 -1.96 36.18 -6.03
CA LYS A 152 -2.13 37.59 -5.72
C LYS A 152 -1.00 38.32 -6.43
N GLY A 153 -1.42 39.23 -7.30
CA GLY A 153 -0.57 39.85 -8.31
C GLY A 153 0.61 40.62 -7.75
N SER A 154 1.63 40.67 -8.59
CA SER A 154 2.61 41.74 -8.68
C SER A 154 1.91 43.10 -8.64
N LYS A 155 2.22 43.86 -7.58
CA LYS A 155 2.25 45.32 -7.38
C LYS A 155 2.89 45.44 -5.97
N GLU A 156 4.02 46.07 -5.74
CA GLU A 156 4.72 47.20 -6.39
C GLU A 156 6.23 47.03 -6.25
#